data_AF-A0A929AWF4-F1
#
_entry.id   AF-A0A929AWF4-F1
#
_cell.length_a   1.000
_cell.length_b   1.000
_cell.length_c   1.000
_cell.angle_alpha   90.00
_cell.angle_beta   90.00
_cell.angle_gamma   90.00
#
_symmetry.space_group_name_H-M   'P 1'
#
loop_
_entity.id
_entity.type
_entity.pdbx_description
1 polymer ?
#
loop_
_entity_poly.entity_id
_entity_poly.type
_entity_poly.pdbx_seq_one_letter_code
_entity_poly.pdbx_strand_id
1 'polypeptide(L)' 'MDKVGKLTVFNIGGNKVRLITAIHYNRKKIYIRAVLTYSEYDLSKWNE' A
#
# COMPACT_ATOMS: atom_id res chain seq x y z
N MET A 1 -5.16 -8.50 3.43
CA MET A 1 -4.92 -7.07 3.74
C MET A 1 -3.75 -7.07 4.69
N ASP A 2 -2.58 -6.68 4.21
CA ASP A 2 -1.39 -6.66 5.03
C ASP A 2 -1.20 -5.26 5.61
N LYS A 3 -0.96 -5.21 6.92
CA LYS A 3 -0.65 -3.98 7.64
C LYS A 3 0.85 -3.90 7.82
N VAL A 4 1.47 -2.88 7.24
CA VAL A 4 2.89 -2.58 7.43
C VAL A 4 2.98 -1.29 8.24
N GLY A 5 3.21 -1.42 9.54
CA GLY A 5 3.15 -0.31 10.47
C GLY A 5 1.78 0.39 10.44
N LYS A 6 1.77 1.68 10.08
CA LYS A 6 0.54 2.50 9.94
C LYS A 6 -0.07 2.48 8.53
N LEU A 7 0.52 1.72 7.62
CA LEU A 7 0.09 1.62 6.22
C LEU A 7 -0.72 0.35 5.98
N THR A 8 -1.67 0.46 5.05
CA THR A 8 -2.46 -0.66 4.53
C THR A 8 -2.08 -0.91 3.08
N VAL A 9 -1.79 -2.17 2.75
CA VAL A 9 -1.51 -2.61 1.40
C VAL A 9 -2.71 -3.38 0.83
N PHE A 10 -3.15 -2.99 -0.36
CA PHE A 10 -4.22 -3.63 -1.11
C PHE A 10 -3.68 -4.27 -2.39
N ASN A 11 -4.17 -5.47 -2.70
CA ASN A 11 -3.87 -6.15 -3.96
C ASN A 11 -4.93 -5.74 -5.00
N ILE A 12 -4.51 -5.15 -6.11
CA ILE A 12 -5.41 -4.67 -7.17
C ILE A 12 -5.00 -5.23 -8.53
N GLY A 13 -5.91 -5.13 -9.52
CA GLY A 13 -5.62 -5.53 -10.90
C GLY A 13 -5.31 -7.02 -11.06
N GLY A 14 -6.03 -7.90 -10.36
CA GLY A 14 -5.78 -9.34 -10.39
C GLY A 14 -4.51 -9.75 -9.64
N ASN A 15 -4.22 -9.10 -8.51
CA ASN A 15 -3.06 -9.35 -7.65
C ASN A 15 -1.69 -8.94 -8.23
N LYS A 16 -1.65 -8.26 -9.38
CA LYS A 16 -0.42 -7.83 -10.06
C LYS A 16 0.22 -6.58 -9.44
N VAL A 17 -0.59 -5.78 -8.75
CA VAL A 17 -0.20 -4.47 -8.22
C VAL A 17 -0.54 -4.37 -6.74
N ARG A 18 0.30 -3.66 -5.99
CA ARG A 18 0.18 -3.32 -4.57
C ARG A 18 -0.10 -1.84 -4.44
N LEU A 19 -1.26 -1.51 -3.88
CA LEU A 19 -1.66 -0.14 -3.55
C LEU A 19 -1.40 0.10 -2.06
N ILE A 20 -0.50 1.01 -1.75
CA ILE A 20 -0.08 1.32 -0.38
C ILE A 20 -0.76 2.61 0.06
N THR A 21 -1.44 2.55 1.21
CA THR A 21 -2.28 3.65 1.68
C THR A 21 -2.09 3.94 3.15
N ALA A 22 -2.21 5.22 3.53
CA ALA A 22 -2.39 5.63 4.91
C ALA A 22 -3.87 5.97 5.15
N ILE A 23 -4.50 5.30 6.11
CA ILE A 23 -5.93 5.47 6.39
C ILE A 23 -6.10 6.25 7.69
N HIS A 24 -6.70 7.44 7.59
CA HIS A 24 -7.02 8.30 8.71
C HIS A 24 -8.52 8.21 9.00
N TYR A 25 -8.91 7.23 9.81
CA TYR A 25 -10.32 6.96 10.13
C TYR A 25 -11.00 8.15 10.83
N ASN A 26 -10.30 8.82 11.74
CA ASN A 26 -10.82 10.00 12.44
C ASN A 26 -11.19 11.16 11.50
N ARG A 27 -10.46 11.31 10.40
CA ARG A 27 -10.68 12.34 9.39
C ARG A 27 -11.50 11.83 8.20
N LYS A 28 -11.85 10.53 8.17
CA LYS A 28 -12.45 9.82 7.04
C LYS A 28 -11.69 10.09 5.72
N LYS A 29 -10.36 10.08 5.77
CA LYS A 29 -9.48 10.31 4.61
C LYS A 29 -8.56 9.12 4.34
N ILE A 30 -8.33 8.85 3.06
CA ILE A 30 -7.38 7.86 2.58
C ILE A 30 -6.34 8.59 1.73
N TYR A 31 -5.06 8.35 2.02
CA TYR A 31 -3.95 8.89 1.25
C TYR A 31 -3.25 7.76 0.52
N ILE A 32 -3.14 7.87 -0.80
CA ILE A 32 -2.37 6.94 -1.62
C ILE A 32 -0.89 7.33 -1.49
N ARG A 33 -0.06 6.39 -1.05
CA ARG A 33 1.38 6.60 -0.84
C ARG A 33 2.19 6.09 -2.02
N ALA A 34 1.82 4.93 -2.56
CA ALA A 34 2.47 4.35 -3.72
C ALA A 34 1.54 3.35 -4.42
N VAL A 35 1.79 3.15 -5.71
CA VAL A 35 1.20 2.08 -6.53
C VAL A 35 2.37 1.35 -7.17
N LEU A 36 2.59 0.10 -6.78
CA LEU A 36 3.77 -0.68 -7.17
C LEU A 36 3.36 -1.99 -7.83
N THR A 37 4.10 -2.45 -8.82
CA THR A 37 4.01 -3.85 -9.28
C THR A 37 4.51 -4.80 -8.19
N TYR A 38 4.17 -6.10 -8.31
CA TYR A 38 4.67 -7.13 -7.40
C TYR A 38 6.21 -7.09 -7.26
N SER A 39 6.92 -6.98 -8.37
CA SER A 39 8.39 -6.90 -8.40
C SER A 39 8.95 -5.68 -7.67
N GLU A 40 8.32 -4.51 -7.83
CA GLU A 40 8.77 -3.28 -7.16
C GLU A 40 8.50 -3.30 -5.65
N TYR A 41 7.42 -3.96 -5.24
CA TYR A 41 7.08 -4.13 -3.82
C TYR A 41 8.05 -5.08 -3.10
N ASP A 42 8.41 -6.20 -3.75
CA ASP A 42 9.27 -7.24 -3.18
C ASP A 42 10.72 -6.76 -2.97
N LEU A 43 11.19 -5.85 -3.82
CA LEU A 43 12.50 -5.22 -3.69
C LEU A 43 12.66 -4.31 -2.45
N SER A 44 11.64 -4.23 -1.58
CA SER A 44 11.69 -3.62 -0.24
C SER A 44 12.00 -2.11 -0.18
N LYS A 45 12.25 -1.45 -1.31
CA LYS A 45 12.68 -0.04 -1.40
C LYS A 45 11.62 1.01 -1.03
N TRP A 46 10.38 0.60 -0.77
CA TRP A 46 9.28 1.53 -0.54
C TRP A 46 9.03 1.86 0.95
N ASN A 47 9.68 1.15 1.88
CA ASN A 47 9.46 1.24 3.34
C ASN A 47 10.72 1.63 4.12
N GLU A 48 11.66 2.35 3.47
CA GLU A 48 12.84 2.96 4.10
C GLU A 48 12.53 4.35 4.68
#